data_AF-Q98DJ2-F1
#
_entry.id   AF-Q98DJ2-F1
#
_cell.length_a   1.000
_cell.length_b   1.000
_cell.length_c   1.000
_cell.angle_alpha   90.00
_cell.angle_beta   90.00
_cell.angle_gamma   90.00
#
_symmetry.space_group_name_H-M   'P 1'
#
loop_
_entity.id
_entity.type
_entity.pdbx_description
1 polymer ?
#
loop_
_entity_poly.entity_id
_entity_poly.type
_entity_poly.pdbx_seq_one_letter_code
_entity_poly.pdbx_strand_id
1 'polypeptide(L)'
;MATRETWLDAAKGVGILLVVAAHIAGAGTDPWDPFFANAVFLFHMPLFFVISGYVYKPAERAQLFWKKVASLAVPYVAFLLVLTLAVISRRTLLRDFPARWELGEMAVNDLLGGMRLWRDFGVFWFVTCLFFTQLIYNEIANWTKSPGSPRMLGFVAFFVLLGYAIQFEWQMNSSPWAVAAVPIALCCYWFGHLLRTYQFRPGTLWSFVAAVCALAVAEAASGAEIQFNMKYSIFGPPVLGLLIALALSLALLMLVRKAAAVEKLAVPVAKLGEASLVIMFLHQFFQFSLRDFGVSNEAVIMAFAVSGPFAIYLLLRRSTLLSPWFLGTGAGAPGHAIAWFRNGVGWRVAKYQDQLIGFAKPYAAQVLIALRWPLRGKGRPHGLPGELIVSLTSYPKRFPTLHLTLRCLLSQTIAPNRVILWLTAEDAAQLPASVTDLKCHGLEIRFCKDIRSYKKIIPTLLAFPSAYIVTETMMSITRGGGWNSLSIERVKKPSFVIEATRLHSMMRGELSLTANGHLMSPKPWECFFPPVWVECSMAPNRSRQKQWMRTSSPTSVPKAMISGCSGWAGAWAAPT
;
A
#
# COMPACT_ATOMS: atom_id res chain seq x y z
N MET A 1 9.73 -14.62 -17.93
CA MET A 1 10.24 -15.04 -16.61
C MET A 1 11.38 -14.10 -16.25
N ALA A 2 11.35 -13.44 -15.09
CA ALA A 2 12.50 -12.67 -14.64
C ALA A 2 13.67 -13.64 -14.41
N THR A 3 14.82 -13.37 -15.01
CA THR A 3 16.05 -14.14 -14.82
C THR A 3 16.36 -14.19 -13.33
N ARG A 4 16.28 -15.37 -12.74
CA ARG A 4 16.54 -15.60 -11.33
C ARG A 4 18.06 -15.49 -11.13
N GLU A 5 18.48 -14.54 -10.30
CA GLU A 5 19.90 -14.30 -10.06
C GLU A 5 20.47 -15.39 -9.15
N THR A 6 21.23 -16.32 -9.72
CA THR A 6 21.79 -17.49 -9.03
C THR A 6 22.62 -17.11 -7.80
N TRP A 7 23.32 -15.98 -7.84
CA TRP A 7 24.14 -15.50 -6.71
C TRP A 7 23.30 -15.11 -5.48
N LEU A 8 22.06 -14.61 -5.66
CA LEU A 8 21.16 -14.31 -4.55
C LEU A 8 20.61 -15.57 -3.90
N ASP A 9 20.31 -16.60 -4.70
CA ASP A 9 19.97 -17.90 -4.16
C ASP A 9 21.17 -18.52 -3.43
N ALA A 10 22.37 -18.43 -3.99
CA ALA A 10 23.59 -18.87 -3.29
C ALA A 10 23.80 -18.10 -1.97
N ALA A 11 23.52 -16.79 -1.93
CA ALA A 11 23.64 -16.01 -0.70
C ALA A 11 22.67 -16.47 0.39
N LYS A 12 21.43 -16.80 0.03
CA LYS A 12 20.48 -17.43 0.98
C LYS A 12 20.96 -18.82 1.41
N GLY A 13 21.59 -19.58 0.51
CA GLY A 13 22.20 -20.88 0.79
C GLY A 13 23.33 -20.78 1.83
N VAL A 14 24.29 -19.88 1.63
CA VAL A 14 25.34 -19.62 2.62
C VAL A 14 24.75 -19.10 3.92
N GLY A 15 23.81 -18.16 3.84
CA GLY A 15 23.12 -17.62 5.00
C GLY A 15 22.44 -18.69 5.84
N ILE A 16 21.71 -19.63 5.23
CA ILE A 16 21.01 -20.68 5.97
C ILE A 16 21.98 -21.70 6.58
N LEU A 17 23.08 -22.02 5.89
CA LEU A 17 24.14 -22.85 6.46
C LEU A 17 24.76 -22.20 7.71
N LEU A 18 25.01 -20.89 7.67
CA LEU A 18 25.50 -20.14 8.83
C LEU A 18 24.48 -20.16 9.98
N VAL A 19 23.17 -20.05 9.71
CA VAL A 19 22.13 -20.17 10.75
C VAL A 19 22.19 -21.52 11.45
N VAL A 20 22.23 -22.61 10.67
CA VAL A 20 22.30 -23.97 11.24
C VAL A 20 23.58 -24.13 12.05
N ALA A 21 24.71 -23.65 11.52
CA ALA A 21 25.99 -23.72 12.21
C ALA A 21 26.00 -22.97 13.53
N ALA A 22 25.50 -21.74 13.56
CA ALA A 22 25.45 -20.93 14.76
C ALA A 22 24.54 -21.52 15.85
N HIS A 23 23.43 -22.16 15.47
CA HIS A 23 22.55 -22.82 16.44
C HIS A 23 23.13 -24.11 17.01
N ILE A 24 23.90 -24.86 16.20
CA ILE A 24 24.60 -26.06 16.68
C ILE A 24 25.72 -25.67 17.63
N ALA A 25 26.58 -24.72 17.22
CA ALA A 25 27.65 -24.17 18.05
C ALA A 25 27.10 -23.52 19.33
N GLY A 26 25.98 -22.79 19.25
CA GLY A 26 25.34 -22.22 20.45
C GLY A 26 24.88 -23.25 21.50
N ALA A 27 24.77 -24.53 21.12
CA ALA A 27 24.49 -25.66 22.02
C ALA A 27 25.69 -26.63 22.16
N GLY A 28 26.84 -26.25 21.62
CA GLY A 28 28.06 -27.00 21.63
C GLY A 28 28.90 -26.79 22.88
N THR A 29 29.99 -27.54 22.96
CA THR A 29 30.89 -27.54 24.12
C THR A 29 32.29 -27.04 23.77
N ASP A 30 32.59 -26.78 22.49
CA ASP A 30 33.91 -26.35 22.09
C ASP A 30 34.15 -24.88 22.48
N PRO A 31 35.36 -24.51 22.92
CA PRO A 31 35.65 -23.13 23.34
C PRO A 31 35.42 -22.07 22.24
N TRP A 32 35.50 -22.48 20.97
CA TRP A 32 35.29 -21.60 19.82
C TRP A 32 33.81 -21.37 19.49
N ASP A 33 32.92 -22.22 20.00
CA ASP A 33 31.51 -22.22 19.64
C ASP A 33 30.77 -20.93 20.03
N PRO A 34 30.92 -20.40 21.26
CA PRO A 34 30.25 -19.16 21.65
C PRO A 34 30.71 -17.97 20.80
N PHE A 35 32.01 -17.93 20.47
CA PHE A 35 32.57 -16.86 19.65
C PHE A 35 32.00 -16.89 18.23
N PHE A 36 32.00 -18.08 17.59
CA PHE A 36 31.44 -18.25 16.26
C PHE A 36 29.93 -17.96 16.23
N ALA A 37 29.17 -18.52 17.17
CA ALA A 37 27.72 -18.30 17.26
C ALA A 37 27.39 -16.82 17.43
N ASN A 38 28.08 -16.11 18.34
CA ASN A 38 27.88 -14.69 18.55
C ASN A 38 28.19 -13.87 17.30
N ALA A 39 29.30 -14.15 16.61
CA ALA A 39 29.68 -13.46 15.38
C ALA A 39 28.63 -13.62 14.27
N VAL A 40 28.09 -14.83 14.09
CA VAL A 40 27.02 -15.09 13.11
C VAL A 40 25.70 -14.46 13.54
N PHE A 41 25.39 -14.48 14.84
CA PHE A 41 24.18 -13.90 15.39
C PHE A 41 24.05 -12.40 15.11
N LEU A 42 25.16 -11.67 14.98
CA LEU A 42 25.17 -10.26 14.63
C LEU A 42 24.48 -9.91 13.31
N PHE A 43 24.44 -10.83 12.33
CA PHE A 43 24.01 -10.47 10.97
C PHE A 43 23.16 -11.50 10.23
N HIS A 44 23.10 -12.77 10.65
CA HIS A 44 22.39 -13.80 9.88
C HIS A 44 20.90 -13.49 9.64
N MET A 45 20.15 -12.96 10.60
CA MET A 45 18.74 -12.56 10.38
C MET A 45 18.61 -11.25 9.59
N PRO A 46 19.37 -10.19 9.91
CA PRO A 46 19.47 -9.00 9.07
C PRO A 46 19.74 -9.30 7.61
N LEU A 47 20.62 -10.25 7.31
CA LEU A 47 20.96 -10.68 5.95
C LEU A 47 19.72 -11.07 5.14
N PHE A 48 18.82 -11.89 5.71
CA PHE A 48 17.60 -12.29 4.98
C PHE A 48 16.62 -11.14 4.76
N PHE A 49 16.55 -10.17 5.69
CA PHE A 49 15.78 -8.93 5.48
C PHE A 49 16.42 -8.07 4.37
N VAL A 50 17.75 -7.93 4.36
CA VAL A 50 18.48 -7.20 3.31
C VAL A 50 18.28 -7.87 1.95
N ILE A 51 18.39 -9.20 1.85
CA ILE A 51 18.12 -9.94 0.61
C ILE A 51 16.67 -9.75 0.15
N SER A 52 15.71 -9.81 1.07
CA SER A 52 14.29 -9.60 0.77
C SER A 52 14.01 -8.17 0.28
N GLY A 53 14.69 -7.18 0.85
CA GLY A 53 14.68 -5.79 0.41
C GLY A 53 15.33 -5.59 -0.95
N TYR A 54 16.42 -6.31 -1.24
CA TYR A 54 17.12 -6.24 -2.52
C TYR A 54 16.26 -6.70 -3.70
N VAL A 55 15.42 -7.72 -3.49
CA VAL A 55 14.48 -8.23 -4.52
C VAL A 55 13.10 -7.57 -4.50
N TYR A 56 12.91 -6.57 -3.63
CA TYR A 56 11.63 -5.88 -3.47
C TYR A 56 11.18 -5.21 -4.77
N LYS A 57 9.88 -5.29 -5.03
CA LYS A 57 9.20 -4.57 -6.11
C LYS A 57 7.88 -4.00 -5.59
N PRO A 58 7.57 -2.72 -5.90
CA PRO A 58 6.28 -2.13 -5.58
C PRO A 58 5.13 -2.98 -6.13
N ALA A 59 4.13 -3.24 -5.29
CA ALA A 59 2.95 -4.00 -5.66
C ALA A 59 1.68 -3.36 -5.07
N GLU A 60 0.54 -3.69 -5.67
CA GLU A 60 -0.76 -3.28 -5.16
C GLU A 60 -1.03 -3.95 -3.80
N ARG A 61 -1.65 -3.21 -2.87
CA ARG A 61 -1.85 -3.61 -1.47
C ARG A 61 -2.49 -5.00 -1.32
N ALA A 62 -3.64 -5.19 -1.99
CA ALA A 62 -4.41 -6.42 -1.88
C ALA A 62 -3.68 -7.60 -2.55
N GLN A 63 -3.07 -7.36 -3.71
CA GLN A 63 -2.30 -8.38 -4.42
C GLN A 63 -1.10 -8.84 -3.60
N LEU A 64 -0.36 -7.90 -2.99
CA LEU A 64 0.77 -8.20 -2.12
C LEU A 64 0.32 -9.01 -0.90
N PHE A 65 -0.72 -8.55 -0.21
CA PHE A 65 -1.24 -9.22 0.99
C PHE A 65 -1.54 -10.70 0.72
N TRP A 66 -2.37 -11.01 -0.29
CA TRP A 66 -2.73 -12.39 -0.59
C TRP A 66 -1.56 -13.23 -1.10
N LYS A 67 -0.65 -12.63 -1.86
CA LYS A 67 0.59 -13.29 -2.27
C LYS A 67 1.44 -13.67 -1.06
N LYS A 68 1.56 -12.80 -0.05
CA LYS A 68 2.33 -13.07 1.16
C LYS A 68 1.63 -14.03 2.11
N VAL A 69 0.30 -14.01 2.16
CA VAL A 69 -0.48 -15.05 2.86
C VAL A 69 -0.17 -16.42 2.26
N ALA A 70 -0.25 -16.55 0.93
CA ALA A 70 0.06 -17.80 0.25
C ALA A 70 1.53 -18.23 0.40
N SER A 71 2.48 -17.30 0.29
CA SER A 71 3.91 -17.64 0.25
C SER A 71 4.57 -17.77 1.63
N LEU A 72 4.00 -17.18 2.68
CA LEU A 72 4.60 -17.15 4.02
C LEU A 72 3.63 -17.66 5.10
N ALA A 73 2.42 -17.11 5.19
CA ALA A 73 1.49 -17.45 6.27
C ALA A 73 0.97 -18.89 6.19
N VAL A 74 0.64 -19.37 4.98
CA VAL A 74 0.21 -20.76 4.77
C VAL A 74 1.33 -21.76 5.13
N PRO A 75 2.56 -21.63 4.59
CA PRO A 75 3.70 -22.44 5.05
C PRO A 75 3.95 -22.38 6.54
N TYR A 76 3.88 -21.18 7.14
CA TYR A 76 4.04 -21.00 8.59
C TYR A 76 3.07 -21.88 9.37
N VAL A 77 1.76 -21.79 9.08
CA VAL A 77 0.75 -22.59 9.79
C VAL A 77 0.91 -24.08 9.50
N ALA A 78 1.21 -24.46 8.26
CA ALA A 78 1.39 -25.86 7.88
C ALA A 78 2.59 -26.51 8.60
N PHE A 79 3.74 -25.84 8.63
CA PHE A 79 4.92 -26.32 9.35
C PHE A 79 4.71 -26.33 10.85
N LEU A 80 4.04 -25.32 11.41
CA LEU A 80 3.73 -25.26 12.84
C LEU A 80 2.91 -26.48 13.27
N LEU A 81 1.80 -26.76 12.58
CA LEU A 81 0.94 -27.91 12.88
C LEU A 81 1.70 -29.24 12.78
N VAL A 82 2.47 -29.45 11.71
CA VAL A 82 3.23 -30.70 11.52
C VAL A 82 4.33 -30.85 12.56
N LEU A 83 5.07 -29.78 12.88
CA LEU A 83 6.11 -29.83 13.89
C LEU A 83 5.55 -30.04 15.29
N THR A 84 4.41 -29.43 15.64
CA THR A 84 3.75 -29.66 16.93
C THR A 84 3.39 -31.14 17.09
N LEU A 85 2.83 -31.77 16.06
CA LEU A 85 2.58 -33.21 16.06
C LEU A 85 3.88 -34.04 16.14
N ALA A 86 4.93 -33.64 15.42
CA ALA A 86 6.23 -34.32 15.45
C ALA A 86 6.91 -34.24 16.82
N VAL A 87 6.83 -33.09 17.50
CA VAL A 87 7.37 -32.89 18.85
C VAL A 87 6.61 -33.72 19.87
N ILE A 88 5.27 -33.74 19.81
CA ILE A 88 4.45 -34.61 20.68
C ILE A 88 4.81 -36.08 20.46
N SER A 89 4.98 -36.49 19.20
CA SER A 89 5.36 -37.86 18.84
C SER A 89 6.74 -38.22 19.40
N ARG A 90 7.74 -37.32 19.26
CA ARG A 90 9.09 -37.51 19.83
C ARG A 90 9.05 -37.66 21.34
N ARG A 91 8.33 -36.79 22.06
CA ARG A 91 8.22 -36.88 23.53
C ARG A 91 7.59 -38.21 23.96
N THR A 92 6.51 -38.60 23.30
CA THR A 92 5.83 -39.89 23.52
C THR A 92 6.78 -41.08 23.31
N LEU A 93 7.61 -41.05 22.27
CA LEU A 93 8.62 -42.09 22.00
C LEU A 93 9.70 -42.16 23.09
N LEU A 94 10.09 -41.00 23.65
CA LEU A 94 11.02 -40.89 24.77
C LEU A 94 10.38 -41.21 26.13
N ARG A 95 9.14 -41.72 26.13
CA ARG A 95 8.32 -42.03 27.32
C ARG A 95 7.99 -40.81 28.19
N ASP A 96 8.03 -39.62 27.59
CA ASP A 96 7.58 -38.36 28.18
C ASP A 96 6.19 -38.01 27.62
N PHE A 97 5.15 -38.22 28.41
CA PHE A 97 3.76 -38.00 27.96
C PHE A 97 3.30 -36.60 28.38
N PRO A 98 3.10 -35.66 27.44
CA PRO A 98 2.71 -34.30 27.78
C PRO A 98 1.33 -34.26 28.42
N ALA A 99 1.21 -33.56 29.54
CA ALA A 99 -0.07 -33.36 30.21
C ALA A 99 -1.02 -32.48 29.38
N ARG A 100 -2.33 -32.53 29.67
CA ARG A 100 -3.34 -31.73 28.93
C ARG A 100 -3.09 -30.22 28.98
N TRP A 101 -2.57 -29.72 30.11
CA TRP A 101 -2.26 -28.30 30.27
C TRP A 101 -1.05 -27.90 29.41
N GLU A 102 -0.02 -28.75 29.31
CA GLU A 102 1.13 -28.52 28.42
C GLU A 102 0.69 -28.45 26.96
N LEU A 103 -0.23 -29.32 26.53
CA LEU A 103 -0.82 -29.27 25.19
C LEU A 103 -1.56 -27.95 24.95
N GLY A 104 -2.26 -27.44 25.99
CA GLY A 104 -2.90 -26.13 25.97
C GLY A 104 -1.88 -24.99 25.83
N GLU A 105 -0.79 -25.03 26.60
CA GLU A 105 0.29 -24.04 26.51
C GLU A 105 0.99 -24.06 25.16
N MET A 106 1.26 -25.23 24.60
CA MET A 106 1.81 -25.38 23.25
C MET A 106 0.90 -24.70 22.23
N ALA A 107 -0.41 -24.94 22.29
CA ALA A 107 -1.38 -24.30 21.39
C ALA A 107 -1.44 -22.77 21.55
N VAL A 108 -1.36 -22.26 22.78
CA VAL A 108 -1.33 -20.81 23.06
C VAL A 108 -0.03 -20.19 22.54
N ASN A 109 1.11 -20.85 22.75
CA ASN A 109 2.42 -20.41 22.28
C ASN A 109 2.51 -20.41 20.75
N ASP A 110 1.95 -21.44 20.10
CA ASP A 110 1.82 -21.55 18.64
C ASP A 110 0.98 -20.40 18.06
N LEU A 111 -0.13 -20.05 18.72
CA LEU A 111 -1.01 -18.97 18.30
C LEU A 111 -0.38 -17.58 18.45
N LEU A 112 0.20 -17.31 19.63
CA LEU A 112 0.77 -16.01 19.95
C LEU A 112 2.13 -15.80 19.27
N GLY A 113 2.86 -16.89 19.00
CA GLY A 113 4.13 -16.89 18.29
C GLY A 113 5.20 -16.03 18.97
N GLY A 114 6.11 -15.49 18.16
CA GLY A 114 7.13 -14.54 18.62
C GLY A 114 8.13 -15.20 19.57
N MET A 115 8.35 -14.57 20.73
CA MET A 115 9.35 -15.04 21.68
C MET A 115 8.92 -16.26 22.49
N ARG A 116 7.60 -16.52 22.58
CA ARG A 116 7.03 -17.71 23.23
C ARG A 116 7.39 -19.02 22.51
N LEU A 117 7.73 -18.93 21.22
CA LEU A 117 8.24 -20.06 20.47
C LEU A 117 9.71 -20.27 20.82
N TRP A 118 9.96 -21.26 21.66
CA TRP A 118 11.30 -21.68 22.06
C TRP A 118 11.64 -23.07 21.50
N ARG A 119 12.88 -23.49 21.72
CA ARG A 119 13.50 -24.74 21.29
C ARG A 119 13.16 -25.07 19.83
N ASP A 120 12.42 -26.12 19.54
CA ASP A 120 12.15 -26.58 18.17
C ASP A 120 11.43 -25.53 17.28
N PHE A 121 10.72 -24.58 17.89
CA PHE A 121 9.97 -23.53 17.19
C PHE A 121 10.71 -22.18 17.19
N GLY A 122 11.94 -22.14 17.71
CA GLY A 122 12.69 -20.92 18.04
C GLY A 122 12.88 -19.91 16.92
N VAL A 123 12.69 -20.33 15.67
CA VAL A 123 12.99 -19.62 14.41
C VAL A 123 11.73 -19.11 13.68
N PHE A 124 10.54 -19.53 14.10
CA PHE A 124 9.27 -19.18 13.46
C PHE A 124 8.95 -17.68 13.49
N TRP A 125 9.43 -16.96 14.51
CA TRP A 125 9.26 -15.50 14.68
C TRP A 125 9.70 -14.69 13.45
N PHE A 126 10.68 -15.19 12.71
CA PHE A 126 11.23 -14.50 11.54
C PHE A 126 10.21 -14.35 10.43
N VAL A 127 9.40 -15.39 10.18
CA VAL A 127 8.46 -15.41 9.05
C VAL A 127 7.33 -14.44 9.27
N THR A 128 6.81 -14.36 10.49
CA THR A 128 5.77 -13.38 10.85
C THR A 128 6.32 -11.96 10.81
N CYS A 129 7.53 -11.73 11.34
CA CYS A 129 8.20 -10.43 11.25
C CYS A 129 8.40 -10.01 9.78
N LEU A 130 8.93 -10.90 8.93
CA LEU A 130 9.11 -10.66 7.49
C LEU A 130 7.78 -10.36 6.77
N PHE A 131 6.71 -11.06 7.13
CA PHE A 131 5.38 -10.81 6.59
C PHE A 131 4.94 -9.36 6.87
N PHE A 132 5.01 -8.90 8.12
CA PHE A 132 4.63 -7.53 8.48
C PHE A 132 5.57 -6.48 7.88
N THR A 133 6.88 -6.72 7.92
CA THR A 133 7.88 -5.83 7.30
C THR A 133 7.57 -5.61 5.82
N GLN A 134 7.24 -6.67 5.06
CA GLN A 134 6.93 -6.55 3.64
C GLN A 134 5.67 -5.73 3.35
N LEU A 135 4.63 -5.87 4.18
CA LEU A 135 3.39 -5.12 4.02
C LEU A 135 3.59 -3.64 4.35
N ILE A 136 4.19 -3.34 5.51
CA ILE A 136 4.41 -1.97 5.97
C ILE A 136 5.39 -1.24 5.04
N TYR A 137 6.48 -1.91 4.65
CA TYR A 137 7.45 -1.32 3.72
C TYR A 137 6.83 -0.97 2.37
N ASN A 138 5.94 -1.82 1.85
CA ASN A 138 5.28 -1.57 0.56
C ASN A 138 4.44 -0.29 0.59
N GLU A 139 3.75 -0.02 1.70
CA GLU A 139 3.01 1.23 1.88
C GLU A 139 3.90 2.46 1.90
N ILE A 140 4.97 2.40 2.70
CA ILE A 140 5.93 3.51 2.82
C ILE A 140 6.62 3.75 1.48
N ALA A 141 7.06 2.70 0.79
CA ALA A 141 7.73 2.79 -0.49
C ALA A 141 6.82 3.33 -1.59
N ASN A 142 5.54 2.92 -1.63
CA ASN A 142 4.57 3.48 -2.58
C ASN A 142 4.32 4.97 -2.36
N TRP A 143 4.37 5.43 -1.10
CA TRP A 143 4.17 6.84 -0.79
C TRP A 143 5.40 7.72 -1.04
N THR A 144 6.57 7.21 -0.67
CA THR A 144 7.86 7.93 -0.79
C THR A 144 8.46 7.85 -2.19
N LYS A 145 8.02 6.88 -3.01
CA LYS A 145 8.44 6.58 -4.39
C LYS A 145 9.90 6.16 -4.58
N SER A 146 10.82 6.65 -3.75
CA SER A 146 12.26 6.36 -3.82
C SER A 146 12.85 6.08 -2.43
N PRO A 147 13.75 5.09 -2.30
CA PRO A 147 14.40 4.76 -1.04
C PRO A 147 15.32 5.86 -0.52
N GLY A 148 15.85 6.74 -1.38
CA GLY A 148 16.69 7.88 -0.96
C GLY A 148 15.94 9.20 -0.81
N SER A 149 14.61 9.20 -0.89
CA SER A 149 13.83 10.43 -0.67
C SER A 149 13.94 10.92 0.78
N PRO A 150 13.91 12.24 1.06
CA PRO A 150 13.97 12.76 2.43
C PRO A 150 12.87 12.21 3.34
N ARG A 151 11.69 11.93 2.77
CA ARG A 151 10.56 11.30 3.50
C ARG A 151 10.89 9.88 3.91
N MET A 152 11.50 9.08 3.04
CA MET A 152 11.94 7.72 3.38
C MET A 152 13.01 7.76 4.48
N LEU A 153 13.99 8.66 4.38
CA LEU A 153 15.01 8.82 5.40
C LEU A 153 14.40 9.23 6.76
N GLY A 154 13.38 10.10 6.76
CA GLY A 154 12.60 10.41 7.96
C GLY A 154 11.91 9.18 8.57
N PHE A 155 11.32 8.31 7.75
CA PHE A 155 10.74 7.04 8.23
C PHE A 155 11.79 6.09 8.79
N VAL A 156 12.93 5.95 8.12
CA VAL A 156 14.03 5.09 8.60
C VAL A 156 14.55 5.61 9.94
N ALA A 157 14.80 6.92 10.07
CA ALA A 157 15.22 7.52 11.33
C ALA A 157 14.18 7.28 12.45
N PHE A 158 12.90 7.49 12.16
CA PHE A 158 11.81 7.19 13.09
C PHE A 158 11.80 5.72 13.53
N PHE A 159 11.95 4.76 12.61
CA PHE A 159 11.95 3.34 12.96
C PHE A 159 13.21 2.88 13.70
N VAL A 160 14.37 3.50 13.44
CA VAL A 160 15.57 3.28 14.25
C VAL A 160 15.31 3.74 15.68
N LEU A 161 14.83 4.98 15.86
CA LEU A 161 14.51 5.52 17.19
C LEU A 161 13.45 4.66 17.90
N LEU A 162 12.40 4.27 17.19
CA LEU A 162 11.35 3.40 17.73
C LEU A 162 11.89 2.02 18.14
N GLY A 163 12.79 1.43 17.35
CA GLY A 163 13.42 0.16 17.68
C GLY A 163 14.25 0.23 18.97
N TYR A 164 15.05 1.27 19.14
CA TYR A 164 15.83 1.47 20.37
C TYR A 164 14.96 1.89 21.57
N ALA A 165 13.87 2.63 21.35
CA ALA A 165 12.89 2.91 22.39
C ALA A 165 12.20 1.62 22.87
N ILE A 166 11.86 0.71 21.95
CA ILE A 166 11.32 -0.62 22.29
C ILE A 166 12.33 -1.44 23.09
N GLN A 167 13.60 -1.43 22.72
CA GLN A 167 14.65 -2.12 23.49
C GLN A 167 14.74 -1.59 24.93
N PHE A 168 14.59 -0.27 25.12
CA PHE A 168 14.67 0.36 26.43
C PHE A 168 13.46 0.06 27.31
N GLU A 169 12.25 0.20 26.76
CA GLU A 169 10.98 0.05 27.51
C GLU A 169 10.54 -1.42 27.67
N TRP A 170 10.80 -2.25 26.66
CA TRP A 170 10.40 -3.66 26.61
C TRP A 170 11.62 -4.57 26.44
N GLN A 171 12.42 -4.61 27.51
CA GLN A 171 13.47 -5.61 27.65
C GLN A 171 12.85 -7.01 27.57
N MET A 172 13.38 -7.84 26.66
CA MET A 172 12.81 -9.14 26.32
C MET A 172 11.37 -9.06 25.76
N ASN A 173 11.31 -8.63 24.50
CA ASN A 173 10.13 -8.56 23.62
C ASN A 173 9.12 -9.73 23.71
N SER A 174 8.05 -9.59 24.51
CA SER A 174 6.94 -10.55 24.56
C SER A 174 5.84 -10.28 23.53
N SER A 175 6.10 -9.43 22.52
CA SER A 175 5.08 -9.08 21.53
C SER A 175 4.65 -10.30 20.73
N PRO A 176 3.34 -10.45 20.47
CA PRO A 176 2.85 -11.51 19.61
C PRO A 176 3.48 -11.39 18.22
N TRP A 177 3.81 -12.53 17.63
CA TRP A 177 4.37 -12.64 16.28
C TRP A 177 5.67 -11.86 16.04
N ALA A 178 6.37 -11.46 17.11
CA ALA A 178 7.59 -10.65 17.08
C ALA A 178 7.42 -9.30 16.35
N VAL A 179 6.23 -8.70 16.46
CA VAL A 179 5.94 -7.39 15.83
C VAL A 179 6.89 -6.29 16.32
N ALA A 180 7.36 -6.35 17.57
CA ALA A 180 8.29 -5.34 18.08
C ALA A 180 9.68 -5.35 17.39
N ALA A 181 10.02 -6.41 16.63
CA ALA A 181 11.23 -6.46 15.81
C ALA A 181 11.06 -5.80 14.43
N VAL A 182 9.82 -5.51 14.01
CA VAL A 182 9.48 -4.96 12.69
C VAL A 182 10.16 -3.61 12.41
N PRO A 183 10.25 -2.66 13.36
CA PRO A 183 10.94 -1.37 13.13
C PRO A 183 12.37 -1.53 12.62
N ILE A 184 13.19 -2.33 13.30
CA ILE A 184 14.57 -2.57 12.89
C ILE A 184 14.64 -3.43 11.62
N ALA A 185 13.73 -4.40 11.46
CA ALA A 185 13.61 -5.17 10.23
C ALA A 185 13.32 -4.29 9.00
N LEU A 186 12.49 -3.24 9.15
CA LEU A 186 12.21 -2.26 8.09
C LEU A 186 13.47 -1.51 7.66
N CYS A 187 14.38 -1.19 8.59
CA CYS A 187 15.67 -0.57 8.28
C CYS A 187 16.57 -1.51 7.47
N CYS A 188 16.68 -2.79 7.87
CA CYS A 188 17.42 -3.80 7.11
C CYS A 188 16.82 -4.02 5.71
N TYR A 189 15.50 -4.09 5.62
CA TYR A 189 14.78 -4.23 4.35
C TYR A 189 14.96 -3.01 3.45
N TRP A 190 14.90 -1.79 4.01
CA TRP A 190 15.18 -0.55 3.31
C TRP A 190 16.60 -0.54 2.73
N PHE A 191 17.59 -0.96 3.51
CA PHE A 191 18.98 -1.01 3.06
C PHE A 191 19.15 -1.93 1.84
N GLY A 192 18.50 -3.09 1.83
CA GLY A 192 18.45 -3.96 0.65
C GLY A 192 17.90 -3.26 -0.60
N HIS A 193 16.78 -2.55 -0.47
CA HIS A 193 16.19 -1.80 -1.57
C HIS A 193 17.07 -0.63 -2.03
N LEU A 194 17.77 0.02 -1.10
CA LEU A 194 18.75 1.07 -1.37
C LEU A 194 19.91 0.52 -2.23
N LEU A 195 20.49 -0.61 -1.84
CA LEU A 195 21.55 -1.30 -2.60
C LEU A 195 21.09 -1.65 -4.01
N ARG A 196 19.86 -2.14 -4.18
CA ARG A 196 19.29 -2.48 -5.49
C ARG A 196 19.11 -1.26 -6.39
N THR A 197 18.70 -0.13 -5.81
CA THR A 197 18.34 1.09 -6.55
C THR A 197 19.58 1.86 -7.01
N TYR A 198 20.54 2.07 -6.11
CA TYR A 198 21.70 2.92 -6.38
C TYR A 198 22.91 2.18 -6.95
N GLN A 199 22.98 0.84 -6.81
CA GLN A 199 24.06 0.01 -7.36
C GLN A 199 25.45 0.60 -7.09
N PHE A 200 25.76 0.87 -5.82
CA PHE A 200 27.02 1.48 -5.40
C PHE A 200 28.24 0.71 -5.91
N ARG A 201 29.34 1.44 -6.13
CA ARG A 201 30.62 0.85 -6.53
C ARG A 201 31.14 -0.09 -5.42
N PRO A 202 31.74 -1.24 -5.76
CA PRO A 202 32.27 -2.18 -4.77
C PRO A 202 33.29 -1.55 -3.82
N GLY A 203 34.11 -0.61 -4.28
CA GLY A 203 35.07 0.11 -3.43
C GLY A 203 34.39 0.87 -2.29
N THR A 204 33.34 1.65 -2.59
CA THR A 204 32.56 2.40 -1.59
C THR A 204 31.90 1.46 -0.57
N LEU A 205 31.39 0.32 -1.03
CA LEU A 205 30.77 -0.69 -0.17
C LEU A 205 31.81 -1.32 0.80
N TRP A 206 33.00 -1.68 0.30
CA TRP A 206 34.08 -2.18 1.16
C TRP A 206 34.61 -1.12 2.12
N SER A 207 34.69 0.15 1.70
CA SER A 207 35.06 1.25 2.61
C SER A 207 34.05 1.43 3.74
N PHE A 208 32.74 1.31 3.46
CA PHE A 208 31.70 1.32 4.49
C PHE A 208 31.87 0.15 5.46
N VAL A 209 32.08 -1.08 4.95
CA VAL A 209 32.33 -2.26 5.79
C VAL A 209 33.56 -2.05 6.67
N ALA A 210 34.67 -1.61 6.10
CA ALA A 210 35.92 -1.38 6.83
C ALA A 210 35.76 -0.31 7.92
N ALA A 211 35.07 0.79 7.63
CA ALA A 211 34.81 1.85 8.60
C ALA A 211 33.96 1.38 9.78
N VAL A 212 32.89 0.62 9.50
CA VAL A 212 32.02 0.06 10.55
C VAL A 212 32.75 -1.00 11.36
N CYS A 213 33.56 -1.87 10.74
CA CYS A 213 34.37 -2.85 11.45
C CYS A 213 35.43 -2.18 12.34
N ALA A 214 36.08 -1.11 11.88
CA ALA A 214 37.03 -0.35 12.69
C ALA A 214 36.34 0.28 13.92
N LEU A 215 35.15 0.85 13.73
CA LEU A 215 34.35 1.40 14.83
C LEU A 215 33.90 0.31 15.80
N ALA A 216 33.48 -0.85 15.30
CA ALA A 216 33.11 -1.99 16.13
C ALA A 216 34.28 -2.49 16.99
N VAL A 217 35.49 -2.56 16.42
CA VAL A 217 36.70 -2.95 17.16
C VAL A 217 37.05 -1.91 18.23
N ALA A 218 36.93 -0.61 17.92
CA ALA A 218 37.19 0.46 18.89
C ALA A 218 36.22 0.41 20.08
N GLU A 219 34.94 0.15 19.83
CA GLU A 219 33.90 0.02 20.88
C GLU A 219 34.03 -1.30 21.65
N ALA A 220 34.42 -2.40 20.99
CA ALA A 220 34.74 -3.63 21.72
C ALA A 220 35.94 -3.41 22.66
N ALA A 221 36.94 -2.65 22.23
CA ALA A 221 38.13 -2.33 23.04
C ALA A 221 37.81 -1.38 24.21
N SER A 222 36.74 -0.59 24.15
CA SER A 222 36.25 0.21 25.27
C SER A 222 35.42 -0.60 26.28
N GLY A 223 35.20 -1.89 26.01
CA GLY A 223 34.42 -2.80 26.85
C GLY A 223 32.92 -2.82 26.55
N ALA A 224 32.48 -2.24 25.42
CA ALA A 224 31.08 -2.28 25.04
C ALA A 224 30.65 -3.69 24.60
N GLU A 225 29.51 -4.16 25.10
CA GLU A 225 28.93 -5.43 24.68
C GLU A 225 28.29 -5.31 23.28
N ILE A 226 28.95 -5.90 22.28
CA ILE A 226 28.44 -5.95 20.91
C ILE A 226 27.51 -7.15 20.76
N GLN A 227 26.21 -6.88 20.80
CA GLN A 227 25.17 -7.88 20.55
C GLN A 227 24.12 -7.34 19.59
N PHE A 228 23.57 -8.20 18.75
CA PHE A 228 22.47 -7.85 17.86
C PHE A 228 21.52 -9.05 17.68
N ASN A 229 20.48 -9.09 18.51
CA ASN A 229 19.45 -10.11 18.51
C ASN A 229 18.07 -9.49 18.28
N MET A 230 17.54 -9.70 17.07
CA MET A 230 16.23 -9.18 16.69
C MET A 230 15.05 -9.89 17.36
N LYS A 231 15.20 -11.17 17.78
CA LYS A 231 14.13 -11.92 18.46
C LYS A 231 13.83 -11.32 19.83
N TYR A 232 14.90 -10.97 20.56
CA TYR A 232 14.82 -10.43 21.93
C TYR A 232 14.83 -8.90 21.99
N SER A 233 14.86 -8.22 20.83
CA SER A 233 14.99 -6.76 20.71
C SER A 233 16.23 -6.19 21.41
N ILE A 234 17.37 -6.88 21.28
CA ILE A 234 18.67 -6.44 21.81
C ILE A 234 19.51 -5.97 20.62
N PHE A 235 19.70 -4.67 20.43
CA PHE A 235 20.39 -4.11 19.25
C PHE A 235 21.77 -3.54 19.56
N GLY A 236 22.31 -3.78 20.77
CA GLY A 236 23.63 -3.31 21.18
C GLY A 236 23.69 -1.78 21.30
N PRO A 237 24.88 -1.17 21.14
CA PRO A 237 25.04 0.27 21.20
C PRO A 237 24.17 0.99 20.14
N PRO A 238 23.57 2.15 20.48
CA PRO A 238 22.64 2.86 19.59
C PRO A 238 23.22 3.09 18.20
N VAL A 239 22.46 2.72 17.18
CA VAL A 239 22.79 2.77 15.74
C VAL A 239 23.94 1.82 15.34
N LEU A 240 24.99 1.67 16.14
CA LEU A 240 26.16 0.87 15.81
C LEU A 240 25.83 -0.61 15.59
N GLY A 241 25.02 -1.22 16.46
CA GLY A 241 24.66 -2.64 16.27
C GLY A 241 23.93 -2.88 14.95
N LEU A 242 23.03 -1.96 14.56
CA LEU A 242 22.39 -2.01 13.23
C LEU A 242 23.43 -1.82 12.12
N LEU A 243 24.35 -0.86 12.24
CA LEU A 243 25.40 -0.66 11.22
C LEU A 243 26.29 -1.90 11.05
N ILE A 244 26.68 -2.54 12.15
CA ILE A 244 27.45 -3.80 12.15
C ILE A 244 26.68 -4.88 11.41
N ALA A 245 25.40 -5.08 11.75
CA ALA A 245 24.53 -6.04 11.09
C ALA A 245 24.44 -5.81 9.57
N LEU A 246 24.29 -4.55 9.14
CA LEU A 246 24.23 -4.17 7.72
C LEU A 246 25.59 -4.36 7.02
N ALA A 247 26.69 -3.99 7.68
CA ALA A 247 28.04 -4.13 7.15
C ALA A 247 28.44 -5.60 6.96
N LEU A 248 28.21 -6.46 7.95
CA LEU A 248 28.49 -7.89 7.85
C LEU A 248 27.59 -8.58 6.81
N SER A 249 26.30 -8.22 6.75
CA SER A 249 25.39 -8.70 5.69
C SER A 249 25.90 -8.30 4.31
N LEU A 250 26.34 -7.06 4.14
CA LEU A 250 26.91 -6.55 2.89
C LEU A 250 28.21 -7.28 2.51
N ALA A 251 29.12 -7.47 3.47
CA ALA A 251 30.37 -8.20 3.27
C ALA A 251 30.09 -9.61 2.76
N LEU A 252 29.17 -10.36 3.38
CA LEU A 252 28.78 -11.69 2.93
C LEU A 252 28.20 -11.64 1.51
N LEU A 253 27.28 -10.71 1.22
CA LEU A 253 26.69 -10.58 -0.12
C LEU A 253 27.75 -10.30 -1.19
N MET A 254 28.75 -9.46 -0.90
CA MET A 254 29.84 -9.15 -1.81
C MET A 254 30.78 -10.35 -2.03
N LEU A 255 31.11 -11.08 -0.96
CA LEU A 255 31.92 -12.29 -1.03
C LEU A 255 31.21 -13.38 -1.84
N VAL A 256 29.93 -13.63 -1.56
CA VAL A 256 29.13 -14.62 -2.30
C VAL A 256 28.97 -14.21 -3.76
N ARG A 257 28.76 -12.93 -4.05
CA ARG A 257 28.68 -12.43 -5.43
C ARG A 257 29.97 -12.67 -6.20
N LYS A 258 31.14 -12.49 -5.56
CA LYS A 258 32.45 -12.79 -6.17
C LYS A 258 32.64 -14.30 -6.36
N ALA A 259 32.32 -15.10 -5.34
CA ALA A 259 32.41 -16.56 -5.40
C ALA A 259 31.45 -17.18 -6.44
N ALA A 260 30.29 -16.55 -6.65
CA ALA A 260 29.30 -16.98 -7.63
C ALA A 260 29.76 -16.83 -9.09
N ALA A 261 30.91 -16.20 -9.34
CA ALA A 261 31.59 -16.26 -10.64
C ALA A 261 32.02 -17.69 -11.00
N VAL A 262 32.22 -18.56 -10.00
CA VAL A 262 32.52 -19.98 -10.21
C VAL A 262 31.22 -20.77 -10.17
N GLU A 263 30.66 -21.09 -11.35
CA GLU A 263 29.34 -21.75 -11.48
C GLU A 263 29.26 -23.08 -10.71
N LYS A 264 30.34 -23.88 -10.73
CA LYS A 264 30.43 -25.16 -10.00
C LYS A 264 30.20 -25.01 -8.50
N LEU A 265 30.61 -23.89 -7.91
CA LEU A 265 30.40 -23.58 -6.51
C LEU A 265 29.01 -22.95 -6.28
N ALA A 266 28.58 -22.08 -7.18
CA ALA A 266 27.34 -21.33 -7.04
C ALA A 266 26.08 -22.21 -7.11
N VAL A 267 26.04 -23.17 -8.04
CA VAL A 267 24.82 -23.95 -8.34
C VAL A 267 24.39 -24.85 -7.17
N PRO A 268 25.27 -25.65 -6.52
CA PRO A 268 24.87 -26.47 -5.37
C PRO A 268 24.37 -25.62 -4.20
N VAL A 269 25.07 -24.52 -3.90
CA VAL A 269 24.71 -23.61 -2.81
C VAL A 269 23.40 -22.87 -3.12
N ALA A 270 23.17 -22.50 -4.38
CA ALA A 270 21.91 -21.92 -4.82
C ALA A 270 20.72 -22.88 -4.62
N LYS A 271 20.90 -24.19 -4.86
CA LYS A 271 19.87 -25.21 -4.58
C LYS A 271 19.50 -25.25 -3.09
N LEU A 272 20.49 -25.16 -2.20
CA LEU A 272 20.23 -25.01 -0.76
C LEU A 272 19.46 -23.72 -0.45
N GLY A 273 19.79 -22.62 -1.14
CA GLY A 273 19.07 -21.35 -1.05
C GLY A 273 17.64 -21.35 -1.59
N GLU A 274 17.28 -22.28 -2.48
CA GLU A 274 15.88 -22.52 -2.86
C GLU A 274 15.10 -23.20 -1.73
N ALA A 275 15.76 -24.06 -0.97
CA ALA A 275 15.21 -24.80 0.16
C ALA A 275 15.28 -24.04 1.50
N SER A 276 15.80 -22.80 1.50
CA SER A 276 16.15 -22.08 2.73
C SER A 276 14.98 -21.92 3.70
N LEU A 277 13.75 -21.73 3.21
CA LEU A 277 12.55 -21.62 4.05
C LEU A 277 12.24 -22.94 4.79
N VAL A 278 12.37 -24.09 4.12
CA VAL A 278 12.12 -25.41 4.70
C VAL A 278 13.21 -25.77 5.70
N ILE A 279 14.49 -25.53 5.34
CA ILE A 279 15.62 -25.74 6.25
C ILE A 279 15.46 -24.85 7.49
N MET A 280 15.07 -23.59 7.30
CA MET A 280 14.83 -22.67 8.41
C MET A 280 13.77 -23.21 9.38
N PHE A 281 12.65 -23.75 8.92
CA PHE A 281 11.65 -24.31 9.85
C PHE A 281 12.09 -25.60 10.56
N LEU A 282 12.88 -26.45 9.90
CA LEU A 282 13.11 -27.82 10.38
C LEU A 282 14.46 -28.04 11.06
N HIS A 283 15.49 -27.22 10.82
CA HIS A 283 16.85 -27.50 11.30
C HIS A 283 16.95 -27.62 12.83
N GLN A 284 16.23 -26.78 13.59
CA GLN A 284 16.23 -26.87 15.06
C GLN A 284 15.55 -28.14 15.55
N PHE A 285 14.44 -28.55 14.92
CA PHE A 285 13.80 -29.83 15.22
C PHE A 285 14.75 -31.01 15.00
N PHE A 286 15.48 -31.03 13.88
CA PHE A 286 16.50 -32.06 13.61
C PHE A 286 17.64 -32.03 14.63
N GLN A 287 18.18 -30.84 14.91
CA GLN A 287 19.25 -30.66 15.89
C GLN A 287 18.85 -31.18 17.27
N PHE A 288 17.71 -30.73 17.81
CA PHE A 288 17.26 -31.12 19.14
C PHE A 288 16.84 -32.60 19.17
N SER A 289 16.20 -33.11 18.13
CA SER A 289 15.83 -34.53 18.08
C SER A 289 17.06 -35.43 18.14
N LEU A 290 18.11 -35.14 17.37
CA LEU A 290 19.35 -35.93 17.39
C LEU A 290 20.04 -35.88 18.75
N ARG A 291 20.07 -34.70 19.39
CA ARG A 291 20.62 -34.55 20.75
C ARG A 291 19.79 -35.31 21.78
N ASP A 292 18.46 -35.28 21.68
CA ASP A 292 17.56 -36.04 22.57
C ASP A 292 17.73 -37.57 22.42
N PHE A 293 18.09 -38.05 21.22
CA PHE A 293 18.46 -39.44 20.97
C PHE A 293 19.93 -39.77 21.30
N GLY A 294 20.67 -38.85 21.92
CA GLY A 294 22.03 -39.08 22.44
C GLY A 294 23.15 -38.88 21.42
N VAL A 295 22.88 -38.28 20.25
CA VAL A 295 23.95 -37.92 19.30
C VAL A 295 24.70 -36.70 19.82
N SER A 296 25.99 -36.87 20.13
CA SER A 296 26.87 -35.81 20.62
C SER A 296 27.79 -35.21 19.55
N ASN A 297 27.99 -35.89 18.42
CA ASN A 297 28.88 -35.42 17.35
C ASN A 297 28.25 -34.28 16.55
N GLU A 298 28.83 -33.09 16.65
CA GLU A 298 28.28 -31.87 16.03
C GLU A 298 28.30 -31.89 14.50
N ALA A 299 29.33 -32.50 13.89
CA ALA A 299 29.40 -32.63 12.44
C ALA A 299 28.28 -33.54 11.91
N VAL A 300 27.94 -34.59 12.66
CA VAL A 300 26.79 -35.46 12.35
C VAL A 300 25.50 -34.68 12.49
N ILE A 301 25.32 -33.94 13.58
CA ILE A 301 24.13 -33.09 13.80
C ILE A 301 23.97 -32.08 12.66
N MET A 302 25.05 -31.41 12.27
CA MET A 302 25.06 -30.45 11.15
C MET A 302 24.64 -31.11 9.84
N ALA A 303 25.26 -32.25 9.51
CA ALA A 303 24.98 -32.96 8.27
C ALA A 303 23.50 -33.33 8.18
N PHE A 304 22.89 -33.85 9.25
CA PHE A 304 21.47 -34.20 9.27
C PHE A 304 20.54 -32.98 9.37
N ALA A 305 20.90 -31.94 10.12
CA ALA A 305 20.10 -30.71 10.25
C ALA A 305 20.02 -29.92 8.94
N VAL A 306 20.94 -30.13 8.00
CA VAL A 306 20.88 -29.58 6.64
C VAL A 306 20.29 -30.58 5.65
N SER A 307 20.82 -31.81 5.58
CA SER A 307 20.44 -32.79 4.56
C SER A 307 19.02 -33.35 4.76
N GLY A 308 18.57 -33.52 6.01
CA GLY A 308 17.22 -33.99 6.34
C GLY A 308 16.14 -33.02 5.83
N PRO A 309 16.15 -31.74 6.24
CA PRO A 309 15.23 -30.74 5.71
C PRO A 309 15.35 -30.54 4.20
N PHE A 310 16.56 -30.65 3.63
CA PHE A 310 16.76 -30.57 2.19
C PHE A 310 16.09 -31.74 1.45
N ALA A 311 16.19 -32.96 1.97
CA ALA A 311 15.50 -34.13 1.42
C ALA A 311 13.98 -33.95 1.49
N ILE A 312 13.45 -33.46 2.62
CA ILE A 312 12.03 -33.12 2.77
C ILE A 312 11.60 -32.08 1.74
N TYR A 313 12.40 -31.04 1.52
CA TYR A 313 12.14 -30.04 0.47
C TYR A 313 12.03 -30.68 -0.91
N LEU A 314 12.94 -31.61 -1.27
CA LEU A 314 12.88 -32.31 -2.56
C LEU A 314 11.61 -33.18 -2.69
N LEU A 315 11.17 -33.83 -1.62
CA LEU A 315 9.91 -34.60 -1.59
C LEU A 315 8.70 -33.68 -1.75
N LEU A 316 8.65 -32.58 -1.00
CA LEU A 316 7.58 -31.58 -1.08
C LEU A 316 7.50 -30.97 -2.48
N ARG A 317 8.63 -30.73 -3.14
CA ARG A 317 8.69 -30.20 -4.50
C ARG A 317 8.11 -31.16 -5.55
N ARG A 318 8.18 -32.48 -5.32
CA ARG A 318 7.58 -33.49 -6.21
C ARG A 318 6.08 -33.66 -6.01
N SER A 319 5.56 -33.35 -4.82
CA SER A 319 4.14 -33.52 -4.50
C SER A 319 3.29 -32.32 -4.90
N THR A 320 2.32 -32.52 -5.81
CA THR A 320 1.37 -31.49 -6.23
C THR A 320 0.37 -31.12 -5.13
N LEU A 321 0.14 -32.02 -4.17
CA LEU A 321 -0.79 -31.81 -3.06
C LEU A 321 -0.15 -31.05 -1.90
N LEU A 322 1.09 -31.38 -1.54
CA LEU A 322 1.76 -30.80 -0.37
C LEU A 322 2.53 -29.52 -0.71
N SER A 323 3.05 -29.40 -1.94
CA SER A 323 3.81 -28.22 -2.38
C SER A 323 3.08 -26.90 -2.12
N PRO A 324 1.76 -26.74 -2.40
CA PRO A 324 1.09 -25.48 -2.12
C PRO A 324 1.02 -25.09 -0.65
N TRP A 325 0.95 -26.05 0.26
CA TRP A 325 0.88 -25.82 1.70
C TRP A 325 2.25 -25.44 2.26
N PHE A 326 3.30 -26.21 1.93
CA PHE A 326 4.62 -26.05 2.57
C PHE A 326 5.58 -25.16 1.78
N LEU A 327 5.50 -25.13 0.45
CA LEU A 327 6.36 -24.30 -0.41
C LEU A 327 5.70 -22.98 -0.81
N GLY A 328 4.43 -22.78 -0.47
CA GLY A 328 3.73 -21.51 -0.64
C GLY A 328 3.56 -21.08 -2.10
N THR A 329 3.26 -22.02 -3.00
CA THR A 329 3.12 -21.76 -4.44
C THR A 329 1.89 -20.91 -4.80
N GLY A 330 0.93 -20.79 -3.88
CA GLY A 330 -0.33 -20.06 -4.08
C GLY A 330 -1.31 -20.75 -5.04
N ALA A 331 -1.05 -22.01 -5.38
CA ALA A 331 -1.92 -22.86 -6.20
C ALA A 331 -2.69 -23.87 -5.33
N GLY A 332 -3.48 -24.74 -5.98
CA GLY A 332 -4.13 -25.88 -5.31
C GLY A 332 -5.11 -25.51 -4.20
N ALA A 333 -5.32 -26.42 -3.25
CA ALA A 333 -6.27 -26.26 -2.14
C ALA A 333 -6.11 -24.95 -1.33
N PRO A 334 -4.91 -24.54 -0.86
CA PRO A 334 -4.77 -23.30 -0.12
C PRO A 334 -5.01 -22.06 -1.00
N GLY A 335 -4.62 -22.11 -2.29
CA GLY A 335 -4.93 -21.06 -3.25
C GLY A 335 -6.43 -20.89 -3.48
N HIS A 336 -7.18 -21.99 -3.61
CA HIS A 336 -8.64 -21.97 -3.72
C HIS A 336 -9.31 -21.44 -2.46
N ALA A 337 -8.86 -21.87 -1.27
CA ALA A 337 -9.36 -21.35 0.00
C ALA A 337 -9.13 -19.84 0.12
N ILE A 338 -7.93 -19.37 -0.21
CA ILE A 338 -7.61 -17.94 -0.26
C ILE A 338 -8.51 -17.19 -1.25
N ALA A 339 -8.72 -17.73 -2.45
CA ALA A 339 -9.58 -17.11 -3.46
C ALA A 339 -11.04 -17.05 -2.98
N TRP A 340 -11.53 -18.12 -2.37
CA TRP A 340 -12.86 -18.19 -1.78
C TRP A 340 -13.03 -17.15 -0.66
N PHE A 341 -12.08 -17.08 0.28
CA PHE A 341 -12.08 -16.07 1.34
C PHE A 341 -12.01 -14.66 0.78
N ARG A 342 -11.13 -14.40 -0.18
CA ARG A 342 -11.00 -13.09 -0.83
C ARG A 342 -12.30 -12.67 -1.50
N ASN A 343 -12.95 -13.57 -2.21
CA ASN A 343 -14.18 -13.25 -2.95
C ASN A 343 -15.40 -13.14 -2.01
N GLY A 344 -15.48 -13.99 -0.98
CA GLY A 344 -16.57 -13.98 0.00
C GLY A 344 -16.50 -12.81 0.98
N VAL A 345 -15.30 -12.48 1.48
CA VAL A 345 -15.07 -11.31 2.34
C VAL A 345 -15.04 -10.02 1.52
N GLY A 346 -14.50 -10.07 0.30
CA GLY A 346 -14.35 -8.90 -0.57
C GLY A 346 -15.67 -8.19 -0.86
N TRP A 347 -16.75 -8.93 -1.13
CA TRP A 347 -18.07 -8.32 -1.33
C TRP A 347 -18.62 -7.67 -0.05
N ARG A 348 -18.43 -8.30 1.12
CA ARG A 348 -18.86 -7.74 2.41
C ARG A 348 -18.06 -6.49 2.75
N VAL A 349 -16.74 -6.54 2.64
CA VAL A 349 -15.85 -5.40 2.94
C VAL A 349 -16.11 -4.25 1.98
N ALA A 350 -16.28 -4.50 0.68
CA ALA A 350 -16.62 -3.45 -0.28
C ALA A 350 -17.95 -2.76 0.08
N LYS A 351 -18.98 -3.54 0.44
CA LYS A 351 -20.27 -3.02 0.89
C LYS A 351 -20.13 -2.12 2.14
N TYR A 352 -19.37 -2.55 3.14
CA TYR A 352 -19.15 -1.75 4.36
C TYR A 352 -18.22 -0.55 4.12
N GLN A 353 -17.23 -0.67 3.24
CA GLN A 353 -16.36 0.43 2.87
C GLN A 353 -17.16 1.54 2.19
N ASP A 354 -18.03 1.22 1.23
CA ASP A 354 -18.87 2.22 0.57
C ASP A 354 -19.85 2.88 1.54
N GLN A 355 -20.38 2.13 2.51
CA GLN A 355 -21.21 2.67 3.59
C GLN A 355 -20.42 3.61 4.51
N LEU A 356 -19.24 3.19 4.98
CA LEU A 356 -18.35 3.99 5.84
C LEU A 356 -17.85 5.24 5.12
N ILE A 357 -17.45 5.13 3.85
CA ILE A 357 -17.02 6.26 3.04
C ILE A 357 -18.21 7.20 2.81
N GLY A 358 -19.39 6.68 2.48
CA GLY A 358 -20.62 7.47 2.34
C GLY A 358 -20.95 8.24 3.61
N PHE A 359 -20.81 7.60 4.77
CA PHE A 359 -21.04 8.19 6.08
C PHE A 359 -19.98 9.22 6.47
N ALA A 360 -18.70 8.89 6.36
CA ALA A 360 -17.59 9.72 6.85
C ALA A 360 -17.27 10.94 5.97
N LYS A 361 -17.52 10.84 4.66
CA LYS A 361 -17.20 11.88 3.68
C LYS A 361 -17.80 13.27 3.95
N PRO A 362 -19.10 13.43 4.32
CA PRO A 362 -19.63 14.74 4.67
C PRO A 362 -18.95 15.34 5.92
N TYR A 363 -18.66 14.53 6.94
CA TYR A 363 -17.97 15.00 8.14
C TYR A 363 -16.51 15.39 7.86
N ALA A 364 -15.78 14.57 7.09
CA ALA A 364 -14.42 14.89 6.69
C ALA A 364 -14.36 16.18 5.86
N ALA A 365 -15.31 16.39 4.95
CA ALA A 365 -15.41 17.63 4.19
C ALA A 365 -15.68 18.85 5.11
N GLN A 366 -16.58 18.72 6.09
CA GLN A 366 -16.84 19.77 7.07
C GLN A 366 -15.58 20.16 7.85
N VAL A 367 -14.85 19.18 8.38
CA VAL A 367 -13.60 19.41 9.13
C VAL A 367 -12.54 20.08 8.24
N LEU A 368 -12.33 19.57 7.02
CA LEU A 368 -11.35 20.15 6.09
C LEU A 368 -11.69 21.59 5.71
N ILE A 369 -12.97 21.88 5.47
CA ILE A 369 -13.43 23.25 5.19
C ILE A 369 -13.25 24.13 6.42
N ALA A 370 -13.61 23.66 7.61
CA ALA A 370 -13.45 24.40 8.86
C ALA A 370 -11.98 24.75 9.15
N LEU A 371 -11.05 23.82 8.89
CA LEU A 371 -9.60 24.05 9.05
C LEU A 371 -9.03 24.98 7.98
N ARG A 372 -9.49 24.87 6.72
CA ARG A 372 -8.99 25.69 5.61
C ARG A 372 -9.55 27.10 5.58
N TRP A 373 -10.80 27.27 5.99
CA TRP A 373 -11.50 28.56 5.94
C TRP A 373 -10.75 29.72 6.61
N PRO A 374 -10.18 29.59 7.83
CA PRO A 374 -9.40 30.66 8.45
C PRO A 374 -8.05 30.90 7.78
N LEU A 375 -7.47 29.88 7.13
CA LEU A 375 -6.16 29.95 6.47
C LEU A 375 -6.24 30.37 4.99
N ARG A 376 -7.42 30.77 4.52
CA ARG A 376 -7.63 31.08 3.10
C ARG A 376 -6.91 32.37 2.71
N GLY A 377 -6.10 32.30 1.66
CA GLY A 377 -5.53 33.47 0.99
C GLY A 377 -6.49 34.06 -0.04
N LYS A 378 -6.20 35.28 -0.51
CA LYS A 378 -6.90 35.87 -1.65
C LYS A 378 -6.59 35.05 -2.91
N GLY A 379 -7.63 34.59 -3.61
CA GLY A 379 -7.47 33.85 -4.86
C GLY A 379 -6.80 34.69 -5.94
N ARG A 380 -6.13 34.04 -6.88
CA ARG A 380 -5.47 34.66 -8.04
C ARG A 380 -6.52 35.19 -9.01
N PRO A 381 -6.26 36.28 -9.75
CA PRO A 381 -7.18 36.75 -10.78
C PRO A 381 -7.35 35.69 -11.89
N HIS A 382 -8.55 35.59 -12.45
CA HIS A 382 -8.92 34.57 -13.45
C HIS A 382 -8.42 34.85 -14.88
N GLY A 383 -7.93 36.06 -15.17
CA GLY A 383 -7.31 36.41 -16.45
C GLY A 383 -8.27 36.49 -17.65
N LEU A 384 -9.60 36.49 -17.43
CA LEU A 384 -10.57 36.72 -18.49
C LEU A 384 -10.71 38.22 -18.78
N PRO A 385 -11.02 38.62 -20.02
CA PRO A 385 -11.12 40.03 -20.40
C PRO A 385 -12.38 40.73 -19.84
N GLY A 386 -13.29 39.99 -19.21
CA GLY A 386 -14.52 40.50 -18.61
C GLY A 386 -14.81 39.82 -17.28
N GLU A 387 -15.88 40.28 -16.62
CA GLU A 387 -16.24 39.85 -15.27
C GLU A 387 -16.62 38.36 -15.24
N LEU A 388 -16.07 37.59 -14.29
CA LEU A 388 -16.41 36.21 -14.00
C LEU A 388 -17.34 36.13 -12.78
N ILE A 389 -18.56 35.65 -13.00
CA ILE A 389 -19.59 35.50 -11.98
C ILE A 389 -19.88 34.01 -11.77
N VAL A 390 -19.71 33.54 -10.55
CA VAL A 390 -20.22 32.23 -10.11
C VAL A 390 -21.65 32.43 -9.62
N SER A 391 -22.63 31.83 -10.31
CA SER A 391 -24.04 31.97 -9.98
C SER A 391 -24.68 30.64 -9.58
N LEU A 392 -25.37 30.63 -8.45
CA LEU A 392 -26.02 29.47 -7.88
C LEU A 392 -27.37 29.81 -7.25
N THR A 393 -28.19 28.79 -7.03
CA THR A 393 -29.47 28.87 -6.30
C THR A 393 -29.58 27.66 -5.37
N SER A 394 -30.36 27.77 -4.31
CA SER A 394 -30.60 26.70 -3.35
C SER A 394 -32.04 26.77 -2.83
N TYR A 395 -32.44 25.80 -2.01
CA TYR A 395 -33.79 25.70 -1.44
C TYR A 395 -33.70 25.20 0.01
N PRO A 396 -34.77 25.36 0.83
CA PRO A 396 -34.70 25.22 2.29
C PRO A 396 -34.05 23.93 2.81
N LYS A 397 -34.35 22.76 2.22
CA LYS A 397 -33.77 21.48 2.68
C LYS A 397 -32.24 21.42 2.56
N ARG A 398 -31.60 22.29 1.76
CA ARG A 398 -30.13 22.32 1.57
C ARG A 398 -29.44 23.40 2.40
N PHE A 399 -30.18 24.31 3.04
CA PHE A 399 -29.60 25.41 3.80
C PHE A 399 -28.71 24.99 4.96
N PRO A 400 -28.99 23.91 5.71
CA PRO A 400 -28.12 23.47 6.80
C PRO A 400 -26.67 23.23 6.36
N THR A 401 -26.46 22.78 5.11
CA THR A 401 -25.12 22.48 4.56
C THR A 401 -24.65 23.48 3.50
N LEU A 402 -25.47 24.45 3.10
CA LEU A 402 -25.19 25.37 1.99
C LEU A 402 -23.92 26.21 2.23
N HIS A 403 -23.69 26.60 3.48
CA HIS A 403 -22.51 27.37 3.89
C HIS A 403 -21.19 26.64 3.54
N LEU A 404 -21.17 25.29 3.52
CA LEU A 404 -19.98 24.53 3.14
C LEU A 404 -19.62 24.74 1.67
N THR A 405 -20.62 24.64 0.77
CA THR A 405 -20.44 24.89 -0.67
C THR A 405 -19.99 26.33 -0.92
N LEU A 406 -20.63 27.29 -0.25
CA LEU A 406 -20.28 28.71 -0.39
C LEU A 406 -18.86 29.00 0.10
N ARG A 407 -18.45 28.41 1.24
CA ARG A 407 -17.08 28.51 1.72
C ARG A 407 -16.09 27.94 0.71
N CYS A 408 -16.39 26.81 0.07
CA CYS A 408 -15.55 26.27 -0.99
C CYS A 408 -15.42 27.22 -2.18
N LEU A 409 -16.52 27.83 -2.63
CA LEU A 409 -16.51 28.77 -3.76
C LEU A 409 -15.73 30.06 -3.44
N LEU A 410 -15.85 30.56 -2.21
CA LEU A 410 -15.15 31.75 -1.75
C LEU A 410 -13.67 31.49 -1.43
N SER A 411 -13.26 30.22 -1.26
CA SER A 411 -11.88 29.82 -0.99
C SER A 411 -11.16 29.24 -2.21
N GLN A 412 -11.64 29.53 -3.43
CA GLN A 412 -11.01 29.03 -4.65
C GLN A 412 -9.63 29.66 -4.88
N THR A 413 -8.72 28.88 -5.46
CA THR A 413 -7.38 29.37 -5.82
C THR A 413 -7.41 30.40 -6.95
N ILE A 414 -8.44 30.35 -7.80
CA ILE A 414 -8.78 31.37 -8.79
C ILE A 414 -10.05 32.08 -8.28
N ALA A 415 -9.95 33.39 -8.04
CA ALA A 415 -11.07 34.16 -7.53
C ALA A 415 -11.99 34.61 -8.68
N PRO A 416 -13.31 34.31 -8.62
CA PRO A 416 -14.27 35.01 -9.45
C PRO A 416 -14.41 36.47 -8.99
N ASN A 417 -14.95 37.34 -9.85
CA ASN A 417 -15.31 38.69 -9.43
C ASN A 417 -16.49 38.68 -8.47
N ARG A 418 -17.46 37.79 -8.68
CA ARG A 418 -18.66 37.67 -7.85
C ARG A 418 -19.07 36.23 -7.61
N VAL A 419 -19.60 35.97 -6.42
CA VAL A 419 -20.35 34.75 -6.11
C VAL A 419 -21.76 35.17 -5.74
N ILE A 420 -22.75 34.81 -6.57
CA ILE A 420 -24.14 35.26 -6.43
C ILE A 420 -25.06 34.07 -6.14
N LEU A 421 -25.69 34.10 -4.97
CA LEU A 421 -26.75 33.20 -4.55
C LEU A 421 -28.13 33.82 -4.83
N TRP A 422 -28.87 33.24 -5.78
CA TRP A 422 -30.23 33.64 -6.11
C TRP A 422 -31.27 32.85 -5.33
N LEU A 423 -32.19 33.54 -4.67
CA LEU A 423 -33.27 32.95 -3.89
C LEU A 423 -34.59 33.68 -4.16
N THR A 424 -35.70 33.07 -3.75
CA THR A 424 -36.97 33.78 -3.63
C THR A 424 -36.96 34.58 -2.32
N ALA A 425 -37.84 35.57 -2.19
CA ALA A 425 -37.98 36.31 -0.93
C ALA A 425 -38.37 35.40 0.24
N GLU A 426 -39.21 34.39 -0.02
CA GLU A 426 -39.67 33.38 0.94
C GLU A 426 -38.54 32.44 1.40
N ASP A 427 -37.73 31.96 0.45
CA ASP A 427 -36.58 31.10 0.72
C ASP A 427 -35.51 31.87 1.53
N ALA A 428 -35.33 33.16 1.24
CA ALA A 428 -34.36 34.01 1.92
C ALA A 428 -34.64 34.17 3.42
N ALA A 429 -35.91 34.18 3.83
CA ALA A 429 -36.31 34.29 5.23
C ALA A 429 -35.89 33.07 6.07
N GLN A 430 -35.62 31.93 5.43
CA GLN A 430 -35.22 30.68 6.08
C GLN A 430 -33.69 30.47 6.08
N LEU A 431 -32.91 31.46 5.61
CA LEU A 431 -31.45 31.33 5.56
C LEU A 431 -30.83 31.31 6.96
N PRO A 432 -29.96 30.33 7.27
CA PRO A 432 -29.24 30.29 8.53
C PRO A 432 -28.14 31.35 8.57
N ALA A 433 -27.79 31.78 9.79
CA ALA A 433 -26.69 32.73 10.04
C ALA A 433 -25.38 32.30 9.33
N SER A 434 -25.10 31.00 9.34
CA SER A 434 -23.91 30.42 8.69
C SER A 434 -23.78 30.72 7.19
N VAL A 435 -24.88 31.07 6.50
CA VAL A 435 -24.90 31.52 5.11
C VAL A 435 -24.90 33.05 5.02
N THR A 436 -25.72 33.73 5.83
CA THR A 436 -25.82 35.20 5.76
C THR A 436 -24.52 35.89 6.17
N ASP A 437 -23.79 35.32 7.12
CA ASP A 437 -22.50 35.83 7.59
C ASP A 437 -21.46 35.82 6.47
N LEU A 438 -21.59 34.93 5.47
CA LEU A 438 -20.66 34.89 4.33
C LEU A 438 -20.75 36.13 3.42
N LYS A 439 -21.77 37.00 3.59
CA LYS A 439 -21.83 38.29 2.91
C LYS A 439 -20.61 39.16 3.21
N CYS A 440 -20.11 39.16 4.45
CA CYS A 440 -18.89 39.90 4.82
C CYS A 440 -17.63 39.33 4.15
N HIS A 441 -17.74 38.17 3.50
CA HIS A 441 -16.67 37.48 2.82
C HIS A 441 -16.82 37.45 1.29
N GLY A 442 -17.70 38.30 0.73
CA GLY A 442 -17.86 38.47 -0.71
C GLY A 442 -18.99 37.65 -1.36
N LEU A 443 -19.88 37.06 -0.55
CA LEU A 443 -21.11 36.47 -1.05
C LEU A 443 -22.17 37.55 -1.34
N GLU A 444 -22.70 37.55 -2.56
CA GLU A 444 -23.89 38.33 -2.91
C GLU A 444 -25.13 37.45 -2.81
N ILE A 445 -26.17 37.94 -2.13
CA ILE A 445 -27.48 37.28 -2.10
C ILE A 445 -28.46 38.20 -2.83
N ARG A 446 -29.10 37.67 -3.87
CA ARG A 446 -30.06 38.41 -4.69
C ARG A 446 -31.41 37.69 -4.75
N PHE A 447 -32.47 38.46 -4.95
CA PHE A 447 -33.83 37.96 -4.96
C PHE A 447 -34.42 37.95 -6.37
N CYS A 448 -35.17 36.91 -6.68
CA CYS A 448 -35.86 36.77 -7.96
C CYS A 448 -37.20 36.04 -7.78
N LYS A 449 -38.07 36.14 -8.81
CA LYS A 449 -39.31 35.34 -8.87
C LYS A 449 -38.96 33.85 -8.90
N ASP A 450 -39.83 33.01 -8.35
CA ASP A 450 -39.58 31.57 -8.37
C ASP A 450 -39.74 30.98 -9.77
N ILE A 451 -38.62 30.86 -10.46
CA ILE A 451 -38.48 30.17 -11.75
C ILE A 451 -37.74 28.84 -11.57
N ARG A 452 -37.80 28.25 -10.37
CA ARG A 452 -37.17 26.97 -10.01
C ARG A 452 -35.66 26.97 -10.27
N SER A 453 -35.13 25.95 -10.94
CA SER A 453 -33.69 25.81 -11.20
C SER A 453 -33.09 26.92 -12.07
N TYR A 454 -33.92 27.65 -12.82
CA TYR A 454 -33.48 28.76 -13.68
C TYR A 454 -33.11 30.02 -12.89
N LYS A 455 -33.42 30.07 -11.57
CA LYS A 455 -33.06 31.18 -10.67
C LYS A 455 -31.58 31.54 -10.70
N LYS A 456 -30.69 30.61 -11.03
CA LYS A 456 -29.24 30.86 -11.12
C LYS A 456 -28.75 31.33 -12.50
N ILE A 457 -29.58 31.29 -13.53
CA ILE A 457 -29.17 31.57 -14.92
C ILE A 457 -29.83 32.85 -15.42
N ILE A 458 -31.16 32.85 -15.51
CA ILE A 458 -31.94 33.91 -16.14
C ILE A 458 -31.70 35.28 -15.47
N PRO A 459 -31.83 35.43 -14.15
CA PRO A 459 -31.66 36.75 -13.55
C PRO A 459 -30.20 37.22 -13.57
N THR A 460 -29.22 36.31 -13.59
CA THR A 460 -27.80 36.65 -13.76
C THR A 460 -27.54 37.20 -15.15
N LEU A 461 -28.08 36.56 -16.20
CA LEU A 461 -27.93 37.02 -17.58
C LEU A 461 -28.57 38.40 -17.81
N LEU A 462 -29.74 38.63 -17.21
CA LEU A 462 -30.42 39.92 -17.30
C LEU A 462 -29.66 41.02 -16.55
N ALA A 463 -29.10 40.72 -15.38
CA ALA A 463 -28.38 41.69 -14.57
C ALA A 463 -26.95 41.96 -15.06
N PHE A 464 -26.30 40.97 -15.70
CA PHE A 464 -24.90 41.01 -16.11
C PHE A 464 -24.71 40.47 -17.54
N PRO A 465 -25.19 41.19 -18.56
CA PRO A 465 -25.21 40.70 -19.94
C PRO A 465 -23.82 40.55 -20.58
N SER A 466 -22.80 41.18 -20.03
CA SER A 466 -21.41 41.15 -20.51
C SER A 466 -20.47 40.26 -19.68
N ALA A 467 -20.98 39.60 -18.63
CA ALA A 467 -20.19 38.77 -17.74
C ALA A 467 -20.08 37.31 -18.22
N TYR A 468 -18.96 36.68 -17.92
CA TYR A 468 -18.77 35.23 -17.98
C TYR A 468 -19.46 34.60 -16.78
N ILE A 469 -20.45 33.74 -17.01
CA ILE A 469 -21.23 33.12 -15.94
C ILE A 469 -20.88 31.63 -15.82
N VAL A 470 -20.48 31.23 -14.62
CA VAL A 470 -20.32 29.82 -14.23
C VAL A 470 -21.52 29.45 -13.37
N THR A 471 -22.31 28.48 -13.82
CA THR A 471 -23.41 27.93 -13.01
C THR A 471 -23.12 26.50 -12.63
N GLU A 472 -23.19 26.18 -11.34
CA GLU A 472 -23.07 24.80 -10.90
C GLU A 472 -24.45 24.15 -10.79
N THR A 473 -24.61 22.99 -11.43
CA THR A 473 -25.75 22.09 -11.21
C THR A 473 -25.18 20.82 -10.61
N MET A 474 -25.46 20.59 -9.32
CA MET A 474 -25.03 19.41 -8.55
C MET A 474 -23.53 19.28 -8.31
N MET A 475 -23.08 19.80 -7.18
CA MET A 475 -21.85 19.32 -6.55
C MET A 475 -22.12 17.93 -5.93
N SER A 476 -21.99 16.89 -6.75
CA SER A 476 -21.73 15.52 -6.27
C SER A 476 -20.24 15.44 -5.98
N ILE A 477 -19.86 15.26 -4.71
CA ILE A 477 -18.46 15.05 -4.35
C ILE A 477 -18.06 13.71 -4.96
N THR A 478 -17.32 13.67 -6.07
CA THR A 478 -16.70 12.45 -6.62
C THR A 478 -15.21 12.42 -6.28
N ARG A 479 -14.66 11.20 -6.24
CA ARG A 479 -13.38 10.83 -5.65
C ARG A 479 -12.27 10.94 -6.70
N GLY A 480 -11.11 11.48 -6.31
CA GLY A 480 -9.80 11.12 -6.90
C GLY A 480 -9.26 12.03 -8.00
N GLY A 481 -8.17 12.75 -7.67
CA GLY A 481 -7.24 13.35 -8.64
C GLY A 481 -7.55 14.79 -9.04
N GLY A 482 -6.72 15.74 -8.59
CA GLY A 482 -6.69 17.11 -9.14
C GLY A 482 -7.48 18.18 -8.38
N TRP A 483 -7.20 18.39 -7.08
CA TRP A 483 -7.73 19.54 -6.31
C TRP A 483 -6.99 20.87 -6.58
N ASN A 484 -6.32 20.99 -7.73
CA ASN A 484 -5.53 22.14 -8.12
C ASN A 484 -5.62 22.31 -9.64
N SER A 485 -6.70 22.91 -10.11
CA SER A 485 -6.81 23.70 -11.35
C SER A 485 -8.24 23.60 -11.89
N LEU A 486 -8.96 24.71 -11.86
CA LEU A 486 -9.67 25.09 -13.07
C LEU A 486 -8.56 25.47 -14.05
N SER A 487 -8.18 24.57 -14.95
CA SER A 487 -7.19 24.86 -15.98
C SER A 487 -7.82 25.81 -17.00
N ILE A 488 -7.63 27.13 -16.80
CA ILE A 488 -7.92 28.20 -17.77
C ILE A 488 -6.82 28.22 -18.87
N GLU A 489 -6.10 27.12 -19.09
CA GLU A 489 -4.89 27.10 -19.93
C GLU A 489 -5.16 27.01 -21.44
N ARG A 490 -6.41 27.19 -21.89
CA ARG A 490 -6.74 27.14 -23.33
C ARG A 490 -7.60 28.29 -23.85
N VAL A 491 -7.48 29.47 -23.25
CA VAL A 491 -8.05 30.72 -23.80
C VAL A 491 -7.08 31.34 -24.83
N LYS A 492 -6.89 30.68 -25.97
CA LYS A 492 -6.25 31.27 -27.16
C LYS A 492 -7.04 30.84 -28.40
N LYS A 493 -8.07 31.62 -28.74
CA LYS A 493 -8.95 31.64 -29.95
C LYS A 493 -10.45 31.36 -29.67
N PRO A 494 -11.38 31.98 -30.44
CA PRO A 494 -12.75 32.32 -30.00
C PRO A 494 -13.79 31.19 -30.20
N SER A 495 -13.43 29.94 -29.89
CA SER A 495 -14.33 28.80 -29.99
C SER A 495 -14.13 27.92 -28.75
N PHE A 496 -14.98 28.15 -27.76
CA PHE A 496 -14.79 27.74 -26.36
C PHE A 496 -15.50 26.41 -26.04
N VAL A 497 -14.72 25.41 -25.62
CA VAL A 497 -15.21 24.23 -24.90
C VAL A 497 -14.42 24.15 -23.58
N ILE A 498 -15.14 24.17 -22.47
CA ILE A 498 -14.62 23.98 -21.11
C ILE A 498 -14.97 22.54 -20.70
N GLU A 499 -14.11 21.87 -19.94
CA GLU A 499 -14.38 20.53 -19.42
C GLU A 499 -15.12 20.63 -18.07
N ALA A 500 -16.37 20.16 -18.03
CA ALA A 500 -17.15 19.91 -16.83
C ALA A 500 -18.13 18.76 -17.12
N THR A 501 -18.53 18.02 -16.10
CA THR A 501 -19.46 16.89 -16.23
C THR A 501 -20.83 17.29 -16.76
N ARG A 502 -21.23 18.57 -16.67
CA ARG A 502 -22.25 19.23 -17.52
C ARG A 502 -21.96 20.73 -17.60
N LEU A 503 -21.50 21.21 -18.74
CA LEU A 503 -21.48 22.64 -19.07
C LEU A 503 -22.55 22.95 -20.10
N HIS A 504 -23.30 24.03 -19.86
CA HIS A 504 -24.02 24.71 -20.92
C HIS A 504 -23.17 25.91 -21.34
N SER A 505 -22.62 25.87 -22.55
CA SER A 505 -22.04 27.04 -23.21
C SER A 505 -23.16 27.74 -23.98
N MET A 506 -23.39 29.03 -23.71
CA MET A 506 -24.36 29.85 -24.45
C MET A 506 -23.60 31.01 -25.08
N MET A 507 -23.50 31.02 -26.40
CA MET A 507 -23.14 32.21 -27.18
C MET A 507 -24.39 32.76 -27.86
N ARG A 508 -24.49 34.09 -27.93
CA ARG A 508 -25.65 34.88 -28.39
C ARG A 508 -26.47 34.21 -29.51
N GLY A 509 -27.72 33.90 -29.19
CA GLY A 509 -28.85 33.96 -30.10
C GLY A 509 -29.97 34.71 -29.35
N GLU A 510 -30.62 35.68 -30.01
CA GLU A 510 -31.62 36.56 -29.40
C GLU A 510 -32.69 35.76 -28.62
N LEU A 511 -32.78 36.01 -27.31
CA LEU A 511 -33.88 35.56 -26.46
C LEU A 511 -35.05 36.52 -26.66
N SER A 512 -36.04 36.15 -27.45
CA SER A 512 -37.30 36.90 -27.60
C SER A 512 -38.39 36.34 -26.68
N LEU A 513 -39.04 37.24 -25.94
CA LEU A 513 -40.19 36.97 -25.09
C LEU A 513 -41.48 37.27 -25.86
N THR A 514 -42.52 36.46 -25.66
CA THR A 514 -43.88 36.79 -26.12
C THR A 514 -44.46 37.94 -25.30
N ALA A 515 -45.45 38.65 -25.85
CA ALA A 515 -46.16 39.76 -25.17
C ALA A 515 -46.77 39.38 -23.80
N ASN A 516 -46.92 38.08 -23.51
CA ASN A 516 -47.44 37.56 -22.23
C ASN A 516 -46.35 37.02 -21.28
N GLY A 517 -45.07 37.27 -21.56
CA GLY A 517 -43.95 36.89 -20.68
C GLY A 517 -43.50 35.42 -20.77
N HIS A 518 -43.95 34.66 -21.77
CA HIS A 518 -43.45 33.30 -22.04
C HIS A 518 -42.30 33.33 -23.07
N LEU A 519 -41.27 32.51 -22.85
CA LEU A 519 -40.14 32.32 -23.77
C LEU A 519 -40.64 31.68 -25.08
N MET A 520 -40.32 32.26 -26.25
CA MET A 520 -40.54 31.55 -27.51
C MET A 520 -39.56 30.36 -27.62
N SER A 521 -40.08 29.22 -28.08
CA SER A 521 -39.32 27.98 -28.30
C SER A 521 -38.08 28.23 -29.18
N PRO A 522 -36.86 27.84 -28.76
CA PRO A 522 -35.68 28.02 -29.59
C PRO A 522 -35.72 27.10 -30.82
N LYS A 523 -35.31 27.64 -31.97
CA LYS A 523 -34.79 26.84 -33.11
C LYS A 523 -33.66 25.90 -32.61
N PRO A 524 -33.42 24.76 -33.28
CA PRO A 524 -32.89 23.55 -32.63
C PRO A 524 -31.53 23.78 -31.98
N TRP A 525 -31.45 23.33 -30.73
CA TRP A 525 -30.24 23.21 -29.94
C TRP A 525 -29.25 22.29 -30.67
N GLU A 526 -28.11 22.80 -31.12
CA GLU A 526 -27.05 21.95 -31.64
C GLU A 526 -26.27 21.32 -30.46
N CYS A 527 -26.59 20.07 -30.15
CA CYS A 527 -25.72 19.21 -29.35
C CYS A 527 -24.48 18.86 -30.18
N PHE A 528 -23.35 19.53 -29.95
CA PHE A 528 -22.07 19.08 -30.46
C PHE A 528 -21.59 17.85 -29.68
N PHE A 529 -21.92 16.66 -30.16
CA PHE A 529 -21.13 15.45 -29.93
C PHE A 529 -20.67 14.92 -31.29
N PRO A 530 -19.36 14.91 -31.60
CA PRO A 530 -18.82 13.74 -32.27
C PRO A 530 -18.68 12.61 -31.23
N PRO A 531 -18.94 11.34 -31.60
CA PRO A 531 -18.86 10.22 -30.69
C PRO A 531 -17.40 9.99 -30.33
N VAL A 532 -16.95 10.44 -29.17
CA VAL A 532 -15.70 9.95 -28.59
C VAL A 532 -16.05 8.75 -27.73
N TRP A 533 -15.98 7.59 -28.37
CA TRP A 533 -15.82 6.32 -27.70
C TRP A 533 -14.60 6.42 -26.78
N VAL A 534 -14.81 6.26 -25.47
CA VAL A 534 -13.75 5.80 -24.58
C VAL A 534 -14.03 4.35 -24.30
N GLU A 535 -13.40 3.50 -25.11
CA GLU A 535 -13.21 2.08 -24.83
C GLU A 535 -12.69 1.91 -23.40
N CYS A 536 -13.46 1.19 -22.60
CA CYS A 536 -13.01 0.67 -21.33
C CYS A 536 -12.16 -0.58 -21.62
N SER A 537 -10.84 -0.44 -21.77
CA SER A 537 -9.96 -1.62 -21.91
C SER A 537 -9.55 -2.13 -20.53
N MET A 538 -10.16 -3.22 -20.08
CA MET A 538 -9.46 -4.24 -19.29
C MET A 538 -9.88 -5.65 -19.73
N ALA A 539 -8.88 -6.39 -20.23
CA ALA A 539 -8.77 -7.84 -20.48
C ALA A 539 -9.24 -8.41 -21.85
N PRO A 540 -8.72 -9.57 -22.29
CA PRO A 540 -7.36 -9.75 -22.83
C PRO A 540 -7.36 -10.35 -24.26
N ASN A 541 -6.30 -10.06 -25.01
CA ASN A 541 -5.75 -10.89 -26.09
C ASN A 541 -6.72 -11.41 -27.19
N ARG A 542 -6.70 -10.79 -28.39
CA ARG A 542 -6.75 -11.54 -29.66
C ARG A 542 -6.27 -10.67 -30.83
N SER A 543 -5.26 -11.20 -31.50
CA SER A 543 -4.81 -10.85 -32.85
C SER A 543 -5.94 -10.60 -33.86
N ARG A 544 -5.86 -9.51 -34.64
CA ARG A 544 -5.94 -9.45 -36.13
C ARG A 544 -6.42 -8.07 -36.62
N GLN A 545 -5.87 -7.67 -37.77
CA GLN A 545 -6.32 -6.65 -38.74
C GLN A 545 -6.29 -5.19 -38.25
N LYS A 546 -5.32 -4.33 -38.62
CA LYS A 546 -4.95 -3.82 -39.96
C LYS A 546 -6.13 -3.54 -40.90
N GLN A 547 -6.13 -2.30 -41.38
CA GLN A 547 -6.64 -1.82 -42.69
C GLN A 547 -8.02 -1.14 -42.64
N TRP A 548 -8.03 0.19 -42.85
CA TRP A 548 -8.73 0.92 -43.93
C TRP A 548 -8.99 2.39 -43.52
N MET A 549 -8.21 3.29 -44.14
CA MET A 549 -8.51 4.70 -44.30
C MET A 549 -8.98 4.91 -45.75
N ARG A 550 -9.93 5.83 -45.94
CA ARG A 550 -10.21 6.71 -47.11
C ARG A 550 -11.58 6.56 -47.79
N THR A 551 -11.99 7.71 -48.35
CA THR A 551 -13.20 8.04 -49.15
C THR A 551 -14.45 8.26 -48.29
N SER A 552 -15.27 9.32 -48.41
CA SER A 552 -15.51 10.33 -49.44
C SER A 552 -16.27 11.55 -48.86
N SER A 553 -16.31 12.62 -49.65
CA SER A 553 -16.91 13.96 -49.49
C SER A 553 -18.46 13.98 -49.39
N PRO A 554 -19.09 15.15 -49.12
CA PRO A 554 -20.44 15.27 -48.54
C PRO A 554 -21.53 15.38 -49.60
N THR A 555 -22.70 14.78 -49.37
CA THR A 555 -24.05 15.27 -49.75
C THR A 555 -25.12 14.21 -49.49
N SER A 556 -26.35 14.69 -49.22
CA SER A 556 -27.63 13.98 -49.12
C SER A 556 -28.04 13.42 -47.74
N VAL A 557 -29.17 13.95 -47.25
CA VAL A 557 -30.00 13.42 -46.17
C VAL A 557 -31.02 12.45 -46.80
N PRO A 558 -31.32 11.32 -46.14
CA PRO A 558 -32.73 10.95 -45.99
C PRO A 558 -33.12 10.61 -44.54
N LYS A 559 -34.41 10.83 -44.25
CA LYS A 559 -35.09 10.59 -42.98
C LYS A 559 -35.33 9.09 -42.70
N ALA A 560 -35.33 8.80 -41.40
CA ALA A 560 -36.13 7.81 -40.64
C ALA A 560 -35.65 6.34 -40.53
N MET A 561 -35.37 5.91 -39.29
CA MET A 561 -36.01 4.72 -38.69
C MET A 561 -35.94 4.79 -37.15
N ILE A 562 -37.08 4.48 -36.52
CA ILE A 562 -37.33 4.41 -35.08
C ILE A 562 -37.13 2.95 -34.63
N SER A 563 -36.36 2.74 -33.56
CA SER A 563 -36.49 1.64 -32.57
C SER A 563 -35.54 2.01 -31.42
N GLY A 564 -35.93 2.19 -30.16
CA GLY A 564 -36.79 1.36 -29.34
C GLY A 564 -35.97 1.03 -28.08
N CYS A 565 -36.19 1.77 -26.99
CA CYS A 565 -35.78 1.34 -25.65
C CYS A 565 -36.64 2.07 -24.62
N SER A 566 -37.86 1.55 -24.49
CA SER A 566 -38.76 1.74 -23.37
C SER A 566 -38.20 1.04 -22.14
N GLY A 567 -38.11 1.75 -21.02
CA GLY A 567 -37.90 1.12 -19.72
C GLY A 567 -37.51 2.12 -18.65
N TRP A 568 -38.39 2.28 -17.65
CA TRP A 568 -38.15 2.94 -16.36
C TRP A 568 -38.38 4.47 -16.32
N ALA A 569 -39.63 4.86 -16.56
CA ALA A 569 -40.25 6.00 -15.90
C ALA A 569 -41.50 5.50 -15.14
N GLY A 570 -41.49 5.63 -13.81
CA GLY A 570 -42.65 5.28 -12.97
C GLY A 570 -42.31 5.31 -11.49
N ALA A 571 -43.03 6.15 -10.73
CA ALA A 571 -42.95 6.49 -9.30
C ALA A 571 -42.10 7.75 -9.06
N TRP A 572 -42.64 8.87 -8.55
CA TRP A 572 -43.60 8.99 -7.46
C TRP A 572 -44.60 10.14 -7.71
N ALA A 573 -45.89 9.80 -7.63
CA ALA A 573 -46.98 10.72 -7.35
C ALA A 573 -46.98 11.07 -5.85
N ALA A 574 -47.30 12.33 -5.53
CA ALA A 574 -47.57 12.78 -4.16
C ALA A 574 -49.03 12.44 -3.78
N PRO A 575 -49.35 12.14 -2.51
CA PRO A 575 -50.71 12.18 -2.04
C PRO A 575 -51.09 13.60 -1.60
N THR A 576 -52.22 14.05 -2.17
CA THR A 576 -53.18 15.11 -1.81
C THR A 576 -52.76 16.20 -0.82
#